data_AF-A0A3R7RE08-F1
#
_entry.id   AF-A0A3R7RE08-F1
#
_cell.length_a   1.000
_cell.length_b   1.000
_cell.length_c   1.000
_cell.angle_alpha   90.00
_cell.angle_beta   90.00
_cell.angle_gamma   90.00
#
_symmetry.space_group_name_H-M   'P 1'
#
loop_
_entity.id
_entity.type
_entity.pdbx_description
1 polymer ?
#
loop_
_entity_poly.entity_id
_entity_poly.type
_entity_poly.pdbx_seq_one_letter_code
_entity_poly.pdbx_strand_id
1 'polypeptide(L)'
;MAAAADKRLAGRTVAAVACFDSFGKMAMTLLAACRRQGAYTTLHLLEINNRALSRRQRLEIRRTDPRTRIEKHRWNEFRQLTHAMAGNVDVLVLGLDGRRSRDALLMLAAEWKETSRRPLLVSAYPGILFRFALEGMLDRSGVDLLCLNSNQDLELYQQGCRALSQDSGNAVVTGLPILWRVPQHQPPPDRPSIVFFEQPSIPVHPVQRHFLCQELKHLAEAWPEH
;
A
#
# COMPACT_ATOMS: atom_id res chain seq x y z
N MET A 1 9.07 -5.65 -24.89
CA MET A 1 9.31 -6.68 -23.85
C MET A 1 10.81 -6.86 -23.75
N ALA A 2 11.44 -6.54 -22.62
CA ALA A 2 12.87 -6.78 -22.45
C ALA A 2 13.17 -8.29 -22.59
N ALA A 3 14.23 -8.63 -23.33
CA ALA A 3 14.66 -10.01 -23.52
C ALA A 3 14.90 -10.70 -22.17
N ALA A 4 14.64 -12.01 -22.11
CA ALA A 4 14.64 -12.79 -20.87
C ALA A 4 15.95 -12.74 -20.04
N ALA A 5 17.05 -12.25 -20.62
CA ALA A 5 18.37 -12.13 -19.99
C ALA A 5 18.52 -10.96 -18.98
N ASP A 6 17.56 -10.04 -18.88
CA ASP A 6 17.76 -8.76 -18.15
C ASP A 6 16.75 -8.51 -17.01
N LYS A 7 16.20 -9.59 -16.44
CA LYS A 7 15.22 -9.53 -15.34
C LYS A 7 15.92 -9.37 -13.99
N ARG A 8 15.93 -8.13 -13.47
CA ARG A 8 16.68 -7.73 -12.26
C ARG A 8 16.34 -8.50 -10.98
N LEU A 9 15.18 -9.13 -10.90
CA LEU A 9 14.72 -9.89 -9.73
C LEU A 9 14.53 -11.38 -10.05
N ALA A 10 15.13 -11.89 -11.13
CA ALA A 10 15.08 -13.31 -11.45
C ALA A 10 15.61 -14.16 -10.28
N GLY A 11 14.86 -15.20 -9.91
CA GLY A 11 15.21 -16.10 -8.81
C GLY A 11 14.96 -15.54 -7.40
N ARG A 12 14.49 -14.29 -7.27
CA ARG A 12 14.14 -13.70 -5.98
C ARG A 12 12.73 -14.07 -5.55
N THR A 13 12.54 -14.26 -4.26
CA THR A 13 11.24 -14.50 -3.63
C THR A 13 10.76 -13.23 -2.94
N VAL A 14 9.64 -12.69 -3.39
CA VAL A 14 9.03 -11.46 -2.84
C VAL A 14 7.64 -11.80 -2.31
N ALA A 15 7.44 -11.60 -1.02
CA ALA A 15 6.13 -11.76 -0.38
C ALA A 15 5.55 -10.39 -0.02
N ALA A 16 4.23 -10.32 0.10
CA ALA A 16 3.57 -9.18 0.72
C ALA A 16 2.52 -9.65 1.72
N VAL A 17 2.33 -8.89 2.80
CA VAL A 17 1.20 -9.03 3.71
C VAL A 17 0.26 -7.83 3.55
N ALA A 18 -1.06 -8.05 3.60
CA ALA A 18 -2.02 -6.96 3.56
C ALA A 18 -3.31 -7.21 4.33
N CYS A 19 -3.81 -6.19 5.02
CA CYS A 19 -4.95 -6.28 5.93
C CYS A 19 -6.27 -5.71 5.38
N PHE A 20 -6.22 -4.73 4.47
CA PHE A 20 -7.41 -4.08 3.92
C PHE A 20 -7.33 -3.97 2.40
N ASP A 21 -8.45 -3.59 1.77
CA ASP A 21 -8.59 -3.54 0.31
C ASP A 21 -7.56 -2.62 -0.34
N SER A 22 -7.42 -1.39 0.15
CA SER A 22 -6.47 -0.41 -0.39
C SER A 22 -5.02 -0.89 -0.25
N PHE A 23 -4.66 -1.45 0.90
CA PHE A 23 -3.34 -2.02 1.12
C PHE A 23 -3.08 -3.28 0.28
N GLY A 24 -4.10 -4.12 0.06
CA GLY A 24 -4.01 -5.29 -0.80
C GLY A 24 -3.79 -4.91 -2.26
N LYS A 25 -4.47 -3.85 -2.74
CA LYS A 25 -4.26 -3.29 -4.08
C LYS A 25 -2.85 -2.72 -4.24
N MET A 26 -2.38 -1.97 -3.24
CA MET A 26 -1.01 -1.45 -3.20
C MET A 26 0.02 -2.58 -3.21
N ALA A 27 -0.09 -3.55 -2.30
CA ALA A 27 0.82 -4.69 -2.20
C ALA A 27 0.86 -5.51 -3.48
N MET A 28 -0.30 -5.79 -4.08
CA MET A 28 -0.38 -6.50 -5.35
C MET A 28 0.26 -5.71 -6.50
N THR A 29 0.20 -4.38 -6.47
CA THR A 29 0.83 -3.54 -7.50
C THR A 29 2.35 -3.60 -7.42
N LEU A 30 2.90 -3.56 -6.20
CA LEU A 30 4.33 -3.79 -5.96
C LEU A 30 4.76 -5.19 -6.39
N LEU A 31 4.03 -6.23 -5.97
CA LEU A 31 4.30 -7.61 -6.40
C LEU A 31 4.24 -7.76 -7.92
N ALA A 32 3.26 -7.16 -8.58
CA ALA A 32 3.16 -7.18 -10.04
C ALA A 32 4.38 -6.54 -10.72
N ALA A 33 4.93 -5.47 -10.16
CA ALA A 33 6.17 -4.87 -10.63
C ALA A 33 7.36 -5.83 -10.43
N CYS A 34 7.49 -6.45 -9.26
CA CYS A 34 8.55 -7.43 -8.98
C CYS A 34 8.47 -8.66 -9.89
N ARG A 35 7.27 -9.20 -10.10
CA ARG A 35 7.04 -10.37 -10.97
C ARG A 35 7.39 -10.07 -12.42
N ARG A 36 7.11 -8.85 -12.92
CA ARG A 36 7.55 -8.42 -14.26
C ARG A 36 9.07 -8.44 -14.39
N GLN A 37 9.78 -8.19 -13.29
CA GLN A 37 11.23 -8.28 -13.16
C GLN A 37 11.74 -9.69 -12.81
N GLY A 38 10.90 -10.73 -12.84
CA GLY A 38 11.32 -12.13 -12.71
C GLY A 38 11.21 -12.74 -11.31
N ALA A 39 10.71 -12.00 -10.33
CA ALA A 39 10.52 -12.52 -8.97
C ALA A 39 9.37 -13.55 -8.90
N TYR A 40 9.50 -14.50 -7.97
CA TYR A 40 8.39 -15.30 -7.47
C TYR A 40 7.61 -14.46 -6.45
N THR A 41 6.29 -14.34 -6.64
CA THR A 41 5.47 -13.41 -5.85
C THR A 41 4.28 -14.09 -5.18
N THR A 42 4.12 -13.80 -3.89
CA THR A 42 2.98 -14.26 -3.08
C THR A 42 2.39 -13.12 -2.26
N LEU A 43 1.07 -12.98 -2.29
CA LEU A 43 0.31 -12.07 -1.42
C LEU A 43 -0.39 -12.85 -0.31
N HIS A 44 -0.13 -12.49 0.94
CA HIS A 44 -0.81 -13.01 2.12
C HIS A 44 -1.83 -11.97 2.61
N LEU A 45 -3.11 -12.27 2.45
CA LEU A 45 -4.20 -11.43 2.97
C LEU A 45 -4.49 -11.81 4.41
N LEU A 46 -4.27 -10.88 5.33
CA LEU A 46 -4.44 -11.06 6.78
C LEU A 46 -5.81 -10.55 7.22
N GLU A 47 -6.63 -11.44 7.78
CA GLU A 47 -7.95 -11.08 8.31
C GLU A 47 -7.85 -10.56 9.75
N ILE A 48 -8.48 -9.41 10.03
CA ILE A 48 -8.48 -8.76 11.34
C ILE A 48 -9.85 -8.91 11.99
N ASN A 49 -9.94 -9.48 13.20
CA ASN A 49 -11.17 -9.51 14.00
C ASN A 49 -12.40 -9.98 13.19
N ASN A 50 -12.23 -11.02 12.36
CA ASN A 50 -13.24 -11.56 11.42
C ASN A 50 -13.74 -10.58 10.34
N ARG A 51 -13.06 -9.44 10.13
CA ARG A 51 -13.28 -8.54 9.00
C ARG A 51 -12.53 -9.06 7.78
N ALA A 52 -13.08 -10.10 7.17
CA ALA A 52 -12.56 -10.62 5.92
C ALA A 52 -12.85 -9.65 4.76
N LEU A 53 -11.91 -9.55 3.83
CA LEU A 53 -12.19 -8.88 2.55
C LEU A 53 -13.31 -9.58 1.82
N SER A 54 -14.28 -8.78 1.34
CA SER A 54 -15.38 -9.28 0.53
C SER A 54 -14.86 -10.00 -0.73
N ARG A 55 -15.69 -10.87 -1.31
CA ARG A 55 -15.36 -11.53 -2.58
C ARG A 55 -15.00 -10.51 -3.67
N ARG A 56 -15.74 -9.40 -3.75
CA ARG A 56 -15.49 -8.31 -4.70
C ARG A 56 -14.10 -7.69 -4.51
N GLN A 57 -13.76 -7.29 -3.29
CA GLN A 57 -12.44 -6.70 -2.99
C GLN A 57 -11.30 -7.65 -3.35
N ARG A 58 -11.42 -8.94 -3.01
CA ARG A 58 -10.41 -9.96 -3.38
C ARG A 58 -10.28 -10.14 -4.90
N LEU A 59 -11.38 -10.06 -5.63
CA LEU A 59 -11.36 -10.11 -7.10
C LEU A 59 -10.70 -8.85 -7.68
N GLU A 60 -10.98 -7.67 -7.15
CA GLU A 60 -10.34 -6.42 -7.57
C GLU A 60 -8.82 -6.45 -7.34
N ILE A 61 -8.37 -6.92 -6.18
CA ILE A 61 -6.94 -7.15 -5.90
C ILE A 61 -6.35 -8.12 -6.93
N ARG A 62 -6.99 -9.28 -7.16
CA ARG A 62 -6.50 -10.28 -8.13
C ARG A 62 -6.44 -9.76 -9.56
N ARG A 63 -7.34 -8.85 -9.96
CA ARG A 63 -7.32 -8.21 -11.30
C ARG A 63 -6.06 -7.39 -11.53
N THR A 64 -5.39 -6.92 -10.47
CA THR A 64 -4.13 -6.21 -10.62
C THR A 64 -3.04 -7.10 -11.20
N ASP A 65 -2.91 -8.33 -10.70
CA ASP A 65 -2.03 -9.34 -11.29
C ASP A 65 -2.56 -10.75 -11.03
N PRO A 66 -3.23 -11.39 -12.01
CA PRO A 66 -3.83 -12.70 -11.84
C PRO A 66 -2.82 -13.83 -11.56
N ARG A 67 -1.55 -13.61 -11.89
CA ARG A 67 -0.46 -14.61 -11.79
C ARG A 67 0.15 -14.70 -10.39
N THR A 68 0.03 -13.65 -9.58
CA THR A 68 0.53 -13.67 -8.20
C THR A 68 -0.34 -14.57 -7.34
N ARG A 69 0.29 -15.48 -6.59
CA ARG A 69 -0.41 -16.37 -5.66
C ARG A 69 -1.02 -15.55 -4.53
N ILE A 70 -2.26 -15.88 -4.14
CA ILE A 70 -2.92 -15.22 -3.00
C ILE A 70 -3.26 -16.29 -1.97
N GLU A 71 -2.78 -16.09 -0.75
CA GLU A 71 -3.08 -16.89 0.42
C GLU A 71 -3.86 -16.06 1.44
N LYS A 72 -4.62 -16.73 2.29
CA LYS A 72 -5.39 -16.10 3.37
C LYS A 72 -4.88 -16.62 4.69
N HIS A 73 -4.68 -15.71 5.62
CA HIS A 73 -4.22 -15.97 6.97
C HIS A 73 -4.97 -15.04 7.91
N ARG A 74 -4.90 -15.29 9.21
CA ARG A 74 -5.41 -14.39 10.24
C ARG A 74 -4.30 -13.51 10.77
N TRP A 75 -4.63 -12.31 11.24
CA TRP A 75 -3.63 -11.41 11.83
C TRP A 75 -2.86 -12.03 13.00
N ASN A 76 -3.51 -12.85 13.83
CA ASN A 76 -2.84 -13.54 14.94
C ASN A 76 -1.83 -14.61 14.48
N GLU A 77 -1.91 -15.07 13.23
CA GLU A 77 -0.95 -16.00 12.62
C GLU A 77 0.27 -15.26 12.03
N PHE A 78 0.28 -13.92 12.03
CA PHE A 78 1.33 -13.11 11.42
C PHE A 78 2.73 -13.50 11.88
N ARG A 79 2.94 -13.69 13.19
CA ARG A 79 4.24 -14.12 13.75
C ARG A 79 4.69 -15.47 13.19
N GLN A 80 3.81 -16.47 13.19
CA GLN A 80 4.12 -17.80 12.68
C GLN A 80 4.44 -17.76 11.19
N LEU A 81 3.65 -16.99 10.42
CA LEU A 81 3.85 -16.79 8.99
C LEU A 81 5.23 -16.19 8.70
N THR A 82 5.60 -15.11 9.39
CA THR A 82 6.86 -14.39 9.13
C THR A 82 8.09 -15.08 9.70
N HIS A 83 7.95 -15.89 10.75
CA HIS A 83 9.04 -16.73 11.25
C HIS A 83 9.56 -17.66 10.13
N ALA A 84 8.67 -18.28 9.36
CA ALA A 84 9.05 -19.15 8.25
C ALA A 84 9.67 -18.41 7.04
N MET A 85 9.56 -17.07 6.99
CA MET A 85 10.10 -16.26 5.89
C MET A 85 11.59 -15.93 6.06
N ALA A 86 12.12 -16.00 7.28
CA ALA A 86 13.55 -15.89 7.55
C ALA A 86 14.35 -16.87 6.67
N GLY A 87 15.37 -16.38 5.97
CA GLY A 87 16.20 -17.15 5.03
C GLY A 87 15.53 -17.56 3.70
N ASN A 88 14.19 -17.56 3.61
CA ASN A 88 13.44 -18.09 2.47
C ASN A 88 12.83 -16.99 1.57
N VAL A 89 12.62 -15.80 2.11
CA VAL A 89 12.06 -14.65 1.40
C VAL A 89 13.13 -13.55 1.31
N ASP A 90 13.34 -13.01 0.13
CA ASP A 90 14.29 -11.91 -0.08
C ASP A 90 13.69 -10.55 0.31
N VAL A 91 12.39 -10.35 0.04
CA VAL A 91 11.69 -9.08 0.28
C VAL A 91 10.30 -9.34 0.85
N LEU A 92 9.95 -8.65 1.93
CA LEU A 92 8.61 -8.64 2.51
C LEU A 92 8.01 -7.23 2.44
N VAL A 93 6.94 -7.09 1.66
CA VAL A 93 6.16 -5.86 1.57
C VAL A 93 5.09 -5.82 2.67
N LEU A 94 5.14 -4.80 3.52
CA LEU A 94 4.19 -4.54 4.59
C LEU A 94 3.07 -3.61 4.12
N GLY A 95 1.98 -4.19 3.61
CA GLY A 95 0.73 -3.52 3.31
C GLY A 95 -0.20 -3.41 4.53
N LEU A 96 0.28 -2.76 5.58
CA LEU A 96 -0.43 -2.68 6.86
C LEU A 96 -0.84 -1.23 7.17
N ASP A 97 -1.89 -1.04 7.98
CA ASP A 97 -2.21 0.27 8.56
C ASP A 97 -1.14 0.71 9.57
N GLY A 98 -1.11 2.00 9.94
CA GLY A 98 -0.02 2.58 10.76
C GLY A 98 0.27 1.77 12.02
N ARG A 99 -0.75 1.56 12.87
CA ARG A 99 -0.60 0.76 14.10
C ARG A 99 -0.04 -0.63 13.83
N ARG A 100 -0.57 -1.35 12.84
CA ARG A 100 -0.10 -2.71 12.51
C ARG A 100 1.29 -2.73 11.88
N SER A 101 1.65 -1.71 11.12
CA SER A 101 3.02 -1.55 10.61
C SER A 101 3.99 -1.44 11.79
N ARG A 102 3.72 -0.56 12.74
CA ARG A 102 4.57 -0.39 13.93
C ARG A 102 4.65 -1.66 14.76
N ASP A 103 3.51 -2.27 15.06
CA ASP A 103 3.43 -3.52 15.85
C ASP A 103 4.19 -4.66 15.13
N ALA A 104 4.04 -4.76 13.81
CA ALA A 104 4.76 -5.74 12.99
C ALA A 104 6.27 -5.49 13.02
N LEU A 105 6.72 -4.25 12.82
CA LEU A 105 8.15 -3.90 12.80
C LEU A 105 8.83 -4.21 14.13
N LEU A 106 8.21 -3.86 15.25
CA LEU A 106 8.73 -4.18 16.59
C LEU A 106 8.83 -5.70 16.81
N MET A 107 7.82 -6.45 16.38
CA MET A 107 7.82 -7.90 16.50
C MET A 107 8.90 -8.55 15.62
N LEU A 108 9.00 -8.14 14.34
CA LEU A 108 9.98 -8.65 13.40
C LEU A 108 11.42 -8.33 13.81
N ALA A 109 11.66 -7.14 14.36
CA ALA A 109 12.96 -6.76 14.90
C ALA A 109 13.40 -7.69 16.05
N ALA A 110 12.45 -8.14 16.88
CA ALA A 110 12.74 -9.11 17.95
C ALA A 110 12.93 -10.53 17.42
N GLU A 111 12.04 -11.01 16.54
CA GLU A 111 12.08 -12.37 15.98
C GLU A 111 13.32 -12.63 15.12
N TRP A 112 13.70 -11.66 14.30
CA TRP A 112 14.80 -11.83 13.34
C TRP A 112 16.15 -11.35 13.85
N LYS A 113 16.25 -10.94 15.12
CA LYS A 113 17.47 -10.40 15.71
C LYS A 113 18.69 -11.32 15.54
N GLU A 114 18.49 -12.61 15.76
CA GLU A 114 19.56 -13.63 15.70
C GLU A 114 19.59 -14.36 14.34
N THR A 115 18.77 -13.94 13.38
CA THR A 115 18.71 -14.56 12.06
C THR A 115 19.79 -13.98 11.15
N SER A 116 20.65 -14.84 10.60
CA SER A 116 21.74 -14.42 9.69
C SER A 116 21.25 -13.82 8.37
N ARG A 117 20.01 -14.14 7.94
CA ARG A 117 19.37 -13.61 6.73
C ARG A 117 17.88 -13.34 6.96
N ARG A 118 17.51 -12.06 7.06
CA ARG A 118 16.11 -11.61 7.07
C ARG A 118 15.68 -11.03 5.72
N PRO A 119 14.38 -11.04 5.39
CA PRO A 119 13.86 -10.29 4.26
C PRO A 119 14.15 -8.79 4.39
N LEU A 120 14.35 -8.12 3.26
CA LEU A 120 14.24 -6.66 3.18
C LEU A 120 12.78 -6.26 3.37
N LEU A 121 12.55 -5.35 4.31
CA LEU A 121 11.23 -4.80 4.62
C LEU A 121 10.96 -3.60 3.74
N VAL A 122 9.85 -3.66 3.03
CA VAL A 122 9.36 -2.56 2.18
C VAL A 122 7.98 -2.16 2.67
N SER A 123 7.67 -0.88 2.76
CA SER A 123 6.29 -0.42 2.95
C SER A 123 5.99 0.75 2.05
N ALA A 124 4.71 0.93 1.76
CA ALA A 124 4.21 2.04 0.97
C ALA A 124 2.85 2.47 1.48
N TYR A 125 2.45 3.67 1.09
CA TYR A 125 1.10 4.14 1.30
C TYR A 125 0.18 3.75 0.14
N PRO A 126 -1.04 3.24 0.41
CA PRO A 126 -1.95 2.85 -0.66
C PRO A 126 -2.64 4.03 -1.34
N GLY A 127 -2.60 5.23 -0.76
CA GLY A 127 -3.37 6.38 -1.23
C GLY A 127 -2.92 7.70 -0.62
N ILE A 128 -3.63 8.77 -0.98
CA ILE A 128 -3.46 10.12 -0.44
C ILE A 128 -3.97 10.13 1.01
N LEU A 129 -3.16 10.62 1.93
CA LEU A 129 -3.54 10.80 3.33
C LEU A 129 -3.88 12.26 3.61
N PHE A 130 -5.12 12.51 3.99
CA PHE A 130 -5.56 13.85 4.41
C PHE A 130 -5.17 14.18 5.85
N ARG A 131 -5.18 13.19 6.74
CA ARG A 131 -4.82 13.35 8.16
C ARG A 131 -3.77 12.34 8.57
N PHE A 132 -2.97 12.70 9.58
CA PHE A 132 -1.97 11.83 10.18
C PHE A 132 -0.93 11.29 9.18
N ALA A 133 -0.65 12.06 8.11
CA ALA A 133 0.33 11.70 7.09
C ALA A 133 1.70 11.44 7.72
N LEU A 134 2.19 12.38 8.54
CA LEU A 134 3.47 12.22 9.21
C LEU A 134 3.48 11.05 10.19
N GLU A 135 2.50 10.98 11.10
CA GLU A 135 2.40 9.89 12.09
C GLU A 135 2.48 8.52 11.41
N GLY A 136 1.68 8.32 10.37
CA GLY A 136 1.69 7.02 9.75
C GLY A 136 2.96 6.76 8.90
N MET A 137 3.62 7.79 8.34
CA MET A 137 4.95 7.59 7.72
C MET A 137 5.97 7.16 8.78
N LEU A 138 5.92 7.75 9.98
CA LEU A 138 6.76 7.38 11.11
C LEU A 138 6.43 5.99 11.68
N ASP A 139 5.16 5.57 11.68
CA ASP A 139 4.77 4.18 12.02
C ASP A 139 5.39 3.13 11.08
N ARG A 140 5.93 3.57 9.93
CA ARG A 140 6.62 2.72 8.95
C ARG A 140 8.12 2.98 8.89
N SER A 141 8.69 3.88 9.69
CA SER A 141 10.09 4.30 9.54
C SER A 141 11.10 3.17 9.75
N GLY A 142 10.72 2.10 10.45
CA GLY A 142 11.57 0.94 10.70
C GLY A 142 11.78 -0.01 9.51
N VAL A 143 11.22 0.27 8.34
CA VAL A 143 11.45 -0.53 7.11
C VAL A 143 12.80 -0.20 6.47
N ASP A 144 13.33 -1.12 5.66
CA ASP A 144 14.55 -0.87 4.87
C ASP A 144 14.28 0.05 3.67
N LEU A 145 13.06 0.01 3.12
CA LEU A 145 12.63 0.89 2.02
C LEU A 145 11.20 1.39 2.21
N LEU A 146 11.05 2.69 2.39
CA LEU A 146 9.76 3.36 2.48
C LEU A 146 9.44 4.05 1.15
N CYS A 147 8.41 3.57 0.46
CA CYS A 147 7.93 4.13 -0.79
C CYS A 147 6.89 5.23 -0.52
N LEU A 148 7.25 6.46 -0.85
CA LEU A 148 6.42 7.66 -0.67
C LEU A 148 5.72 8.08 -1.96
N ASN A 149 4.59 8.76 -1.84
CA ASN A 149 3.76 9.09 -2.99
C ASN A 149 4.19 10.38 -3.69
N SER A 150 4.85 11.30 -2.99
CA SER A 150 5.20 12.61 -3.52
C SER A 150 6.50 13.16 -2.92
N ASN A 151 7.07 14.19 -3.55
CA ASN A 151 8.20 14.93 -2.96
C ASN A 151 7.80 15.63 -1.65
N GLN A 152 6.55 16.10 -1.54
CA GLN A 152 6.03 16.69 -0.33
C GLN A 152 5.99 15.69 0.84
N ASP A 153 5.61 14.43 0.57
CA ASP A 153 5.66 13.37 1.57
C ASP A 153 7.10 13.13 2.04
N LEU A 154 8.07 13.12 1.11
CA LEU A 154 9.48 12.94 1.43
C LEU A 154 10.01 14.07 2.31
N GLU A 155 9.73 15.32 1.96
CA GLU A 155 10.12 16.48 2.75
C GLU A 155 9.52 16.42 4.17
N LEU A 156 8.24 16.09 4.28
CA LEU A 156 7.54 15.97 5.56
C LEU A 156 8.13 14.83 6.41
N TYR A 157 8.39 13.66 5.80
CA TYR A 157 9.03 12.53 6.48
C TYR A 157 10.44 12.90 6.98
N GLN A 158 11.27 13.51 6.14
CA GLN A 158 12.61 13.96 6.51
C GLN A 158 12.61 14.99 7.63
N GLN A 159 11.63 15.90 7.65
CA GLN A 159 11.45 16.84 8.76
C GLN A 159 11.11 16.10 10.07
N GLY A 160 10.18 15.14 10.03
CA GLY A 160 9.83 14.35 11.20
C GLY A 160 10.96 13.49 11.73
N CYS A 161 11.68 12.79 10.85
CA CYS A 161 12.87 12.01 11.23
C CYS A 161 13.93 12.89 11.87
N ARG A 162 14.24 14.05 11.28
CA ARG A 162 15.19 15.02 11.87
C ARG A 162 14.76 15.51 13.25
N ALA A 163 13.47 15.80 13.44
CA ALA A 163 12.94 16.22 14.73
C ALA A 163 13.06 15.13 15.81
N LEU A 164 13.11 13.85 15.41
CA LEU A 164 13.27 12.69 16.29
C LEU A 164 14.70 12.14 16.31
N SER A 165 15.67 12.80 15.68
CA SER A 165 17.04 12.32 15.51
C SER A 165 17.12 10.92 14.87
N GLN A 166 16.20 10.61 13.94
CA GLN A 166 16.15 9.38 13.18
C GLN A 166 16.73 9.57 11.77
N ASP A 167 17.29 8.51 11.21
CA ASP A 167 17.67 8.48 9.79
C ASP A 167 16.42 8.44 8.90
N SER A 168 16.50 9.11 7.76
CA SER A 168 15.45 9.14 6.73
C SER A 168 15.93 8.60 5.37
N GLY A 169 17.15 8.08 5.30
CA GLY A 169 17.76 7.54 4.08
C GLY A 169 17.06 6.31 3.50
N ASN A 170 16.12 5.72 4.24
CA ASN A 170 15.30 4.60 3.78
C ASN A 170 14.13 5.02 2.87
N ALA A 171 13.83 6.31 2.73
CA ALA A 171 12.67 6.78 1.97
C ALA A 171 13.00 7.12 0.50
N VAL A 172 12.10 6.74 -0.41
CA VAL A 172 12.17 7.07 -1.83
C VAL A 172 10.80 7.44 -2.38
N VAL A 173 10.75 8.41 -3.29
CA VAL A 173 9.51 8.79 -3.98
C VAL A 173 9.27 7.84 -5.14
N THR A 174 8.15 7.13 -5.08
CA THR A 174 7.75 6.17 -6.12
C THR A 174 6.44 6.54 -6.82
N GLY A 175 5.77 7.60 -6.36
CA GLY A 175 4.41 7.90 -6.77
C GLY A 175 3.39 6.97 -6.11
N LEU A 176 2.11 7.24 -6.34
CA LEU A 176 1.02 6.40 -5.86
C LEU A 176 1.02 5.04 -6.58
N PRO A 177 1.22 3.90 -5.87
CA PRO A 177 1.29 2.59 -6.52
C PRO A 177 0.05 2.26 -7.35
N ILE A 178 -1.14 2.66 -6.89
CA ILE A 178 -2.40 2.44 -7.62
C ILE A 178 -2.43 3.12 -8.99
N LEU A 179 -1.63 4.17 -9.21
CA LEU A 179 -1.55 4.90 -10.47
C LEU A 179 -0.48 4.35 -11.42
N TRP A 180 0.39 3.43 -11.01
CA TRP A 180 1.49 2.90 -11.84
C TRP A 180 1.03 2.17 -13.11
N ARG A 181 -0.24 1.80 -13.17
CA ARG A 181 -0.85 1.10 -14.31
C ARG A 181 -1.79 1.98 -15.11
N VAL A 182 -2.03 3.22 -14.67
CA VAL A 182 -2.84 4.17 -15.40
C VAL A 182 -2.02 4.64 -16.60
N PRO A 183 -2.55 4.57 -17.83
CA PRO A 183 -1.90 5.14 -18.99
C PRO A 183 -1.54 6.61 -18.73
N GLN A 184 -0.38 7.06 -19.21
CA GLN A 184 -0.04 8.48 -19.13
C GLN A 184 -1.12 9.31 -19.84
N HIS A 185 -1.43 10.45 -19.22
CA HIS A 185 -2.56 11.31 -19.56
C HIS A 185 -2.64 11.61 -21.07
N GLN A 186 -3.85 11.53 -21.63
CA GLN A 186 -4.18 12.25 -22.85
C GLN A 186 -4.10 13.76 -22.56
N PRO A 187 -3.86 14.62 -23.58
CA PRO A 187 -3.88 16.07 -23.37
C PRO A 187 -5.19 16.47 -22.66
N PRO A 188 -5.12 17.37 -21.67
CA PRO A 188 -6.32 17.81 -20.97
C PRO A 188 -7.30 18.39 -21.99
N PRO A 189 -8.62 18.16 -21.82
CA PRO A 189 -9.61 18.80 -22.68
C PRO A 189 -9.47 20.33 -22.57
N ASP A 190 -9.83 21.08 -23.63
CA ASP A 190 -9.71 22.54 -23.69
C ASP A 190 -10.41 23.29 -22.54
N ARG A 191 -11.32 22.60 -21.83
CA ARG A 191 -11.96 23.06 -20.59
C ARG A 191 -11.97 21.94 -19.55
N PRO A 192 -10.94 21.81 -18.70
CA PRO A 192 -10.95 20.82 -17.63
C PRO A 192 -11.67 21.39 -16.39
N SER A 193 -12.93 21.01 -16.18
CA SER A 193 -13.66 21.25 -14.93
C SER A 193 -13.87 19.95 -14.17
N ILE A 194 -12.80 19.40 -13.58
CA ILE A 194 -12.98 18.32 -12.59
C ILE A 194 -13.09 18.97 -11.22
N VAL A 195 -14.31 18.97 -10.66
CA VAL A 195 -14.51 19.34 -9.25
C VAL A 195 -14.35 18.09 -8.40
N PHE A 196 -13.31 18.08 -7.56
CA PHE A 196 -13.09 17.04 -6.57
C PHE A 196 -13.88 17.37 -5.30
N PHE A 197 -14.82 16.50 -4.94
CA PHE A 197 -15.45 16.52 -3.62
C PHE A 197 -14.77 15.48 -2.74
N GLU A 198 -14.09 15.93 -1.69
CA GLU A 198 -13.57 15.04 -0.66
C GLU A 198 -14.61 14.88 0.44
N GLN A 199 -14.88 13.63 0.81
CA GLN A 199 -15.70 13.29 1.97
C GLN A 199 -14.81 12.60 3.02
N PRO A 200 -14.31 13.33 4.03
CA PRO A 200 -13.30 12.80 4.96
C PRO A 200 -13.84 11.72 5.91
N SER A 201 -15.16 11.58 6.03
CA SER A 201 -15.81 10.56 6.84
C SER A 201 -16.98 9.92 6.09
N ILE A 202 -17.19 8.61 6.25
CA ILE A 202 -18.37 7.94 5.70
C ILE A 202 -19.50 8.09 6.72
N PRO A 203 -20.65 8.69 6.37
CA PRO A 203 -21.74 8.83 7.30
C PRO A 203 -22.23 7.48 7.81
N VAL A 204 -22.43 7.40 9.12
CA VAL A 204 -22.84 6.17 9.79
C VAL A 204 -24.30 5.87 9.50
N HIS A 205 -25.15 6.90 9.43
CA HIS A 205 -26.60 6.75 9.30
C HIS A 205 -27.09 6.88 7.86
N PRO A 206 -28.07 6.06 7.43
CA PRO A 206 -28.66 6.15 6.09
C PRO A 206 -29.18 7.54 5.73
N VAL A 207 -29.77 8.29 6.68
CA VAL A 207 -30.29 9.64 6.44
C VAL A 207 -29.19 10.63 6.06
N GLN A 208 -28.02 10.53 6.70
CA GLN A 208 -26.87 11.38 6.38
C GLN A 208 -26.32 11.04 4.99
N ARG A 209 -26.31 9.75 4.61
CA ARG A 209 -25.91 9.33 3.25
C ARG A 209 -26.90 9.85 2.21
N HIS A 210 -28.20 9.79 2.51
CA HIS A 210 -29.24 10.31 1.63
C HIS A 210 -29.10 11.82 1.42
N PHE A 211 -28.89 12.58 2.49
CA PHE A 211 -28.64 14.02 2.44
C PHE A 211 -27.45 14.35 1.54
N LEU A 212 -26.31 13.68 1.72
CA LEU A 212 -25.14 13.91 0.85
C LEU A 212 -25.43 13.60 -0.62
N CYS A 213 -26.17 12.53 -0.93
CA CYS A 213 -26.59 12.25 -2.29
C CYS A 213 -27.49 13.35 -2.87
N GLN A 214 -28.40 13.92 -2.06
CA GLN A 214 -29.25 15.04 -2.48
C GLN A 214 -28.43 16.29 -2.76
N GLU A 215 -27.48 16.64 -1.89
CA GLU A 215 -26.63 17.82 -2.08
C GLU A 215 -25.72 17.69 -3.31
N LEU A 216 -25.15 16.50 -3.55
CA LEU A 216 -24.39 16.23 -4.77
C LEU A 216 -25.25 16.36 -6.03
N LYS A 217 -26.51 15.92 -5.97
CA LYS A 217 -27.47 16.10 -7.07
C LYS A 217 -27.77 17.59 -7.29
N HIS A 218 -28.12 18.34 -6.24
CA HIS A 218 -28.41 19.78 -6.34
C HIS A 218 -27.22 20.54 -6.93
N LEU A 219 -26.01 20.16 -6.55
CA LEU A 219 -24.80 20.77 -7.06
C LEU A 219 -24.57 20.48 -8.55
N ALA A 220 -24.79 19.24 -9.00
CA ALA A 220 -24.74 18.89 -10.41
C ALA A 220 -25.83 19.63 -11.23
N GLU A 221 -27.03 19.78 -10.69
CA GLU A 221 -28.12 20.53 -11.32
C GLU A 221 -27.84 22.04 -11.40
N ALA A 222 -27.18 22.61 -10.39
CA ALA A 222 -26.83 24.03 -10.35
C ALA A 222 -25.68 24.39 -11.32
N TRP A 223 -24.83 23.43 -11.68
CA TRP A 223 -23.66 23.63 -12.52
C TRP A 223 -23.60 22.58 -13.66
N PRO A 224 -24.60 22.54 -14.57
CA PRO A 224 -24.76 21.44 -15.53
C PRO A 224 -23.69 21.41 -16.65
N GLU A 225 -22.98 22.52 -16.86
CA GLU A 225 -21.96 22.68 -17.90
C GLU A 225 -20.52 22.54 -17.37
N HIS A 226 -20.37 22.09 -16.12
CA HIS A 226 -19.08 21.80 -15.47
C HIS A 226 -18.85 20.30 -15.32
#